data_AF-A0AAV4SA84-F1
#
_entry.id   AF-A0AAV4SA84-F1
#
_cell.length_a   1.000
_cell.length_b   1.000
_cell.length_c   1.000
_cell.angle_alpha   90.00
_cell.angle_beta   90.00
_cell.angle_gamma   90.00
#
_symmetry.space_group_name_H-M   'P 1'
#
loop_
_entity.id
_entity.type
_entity.pdbx_description
1 polymer ?
#
loop_
_entity_poly.entity_id
_entity_poly.type
_entity_poly.pdbx_seq_one_letter_code
_entity_poly.pdbx_strand_id
1 'polypeptide(L)'
;MKNRITLKYGRNPELNYIQLEHRSRIPLIGPGICTASLQVPQFNINCDISLKHEFKFDKSPKIFMEVDLCCIEDNHLKGIVDIEYKSKNPLKAFSKLEIEFLDKHYMYEGQIKEKALLNQASITYVSLKIPKLDVNLKAIYEDFKRSVDLDFKLKTDRLRHIIALILAETGEKKHFHLEIVPDAAYQPQRKSFVIFDFRIKKT
;
A
#
# COMPACT_ATOMS: atom_id res chain seq x y z
N MET A 1 -13.15 -10.46 7.81
CA MET A 1 -12.70 -10.28 9.21
C MET A 1 -12.98 -8.84 9.62
N LYS A 2 -13.40 -8.60 10.87
CA LYS A 2 -13.49 -7.26 11.45
C LYS A 2 -12.83 -7.29 12.82
N ASN A 3 -11.86 -6.41 13.05
CA ASN A 3 -11.17 -6.27 14.33
C ASN A 3 -11.25 -4.82 14.78
N ARG A 4 -11.37 -4.62 16.09
CA ARG A 4 -11.21 -3.31 16.72
C ARG A 4 -10.38 -3.51 17.97
N ILE A 5 -9.27 -2.78 18.07
CA ILE A 5 -8.32 -2.85 19.18
C ILE A 5 -8.17 -1.44 19.72
N THR A 6 -8.30 -1.29 21.03
CA THR A 6 -8.04 -0.01 21.71
C THR A 6 -7.03 -0.25 22.82
N LEU A 7 -5.88 0.41 22.72
CA LEU A 7 -4.87 0.45 23.77
C LEU A 7 -4.99 1.77 24.51
N LYS A 8 -5.56 1.75 25.72
CA LYS A 8 -5.63 2.91 26.63
C LYS A 8 -4.39 2.93 27.53
N TYR A 9 -3.85 4.12 27.84
CA TYR A 9 -2.66 4.23 28.70
C TYR A 9 -2.57 5.57 29.46
N GLY A 10 -1.65 5.62 30.42
CA GLY A 10 -1.36 6.81 31.20
C GLY A 10 -2.43 7.15 32.25
N ARG A 11 -2.31 8.34 32.86
CA ARG A 11 -3.20 8.81 33.94
C ARG A 11 -4.58 9.24 33.44
N ASN A 12 -4.71 9.56 32.15
CA ASN A 12 -5.98 9.96 31.54
C ASN A 12 -6.27 9.08 30.30
N PRO A 13 -6.73 7.84 30.50
CA PRO A 13 -6.89 6.84 29.44
C PRO A 13 -8.00 7.18 28.43
N GLU A 14 -8.91 8.10 28.75
CA GLU A 14 -9.95 8.57 27.83
C GLU A 14 -9.40 9.55 26.78
N LEU A 15 -8.29 10.25 27.08
CA LEU A 15 -7.61 11.13 26.14
C LEU A 15 -6.34 10.49 25.52
N ASN A 16 -5.80 9.46 26.17
CA ASN A 16 -4.57 8.80 25.78
C ASN A 16 -4.85 7.36 25.38
N TYR A 17 -5.18 7.19 24.10
CA TYR A 17 -5.38 5.86 23.54
C TYR A 17 -4.85 5.77 22.11
N ILE A 18 -4.63 4.53 21.68
CA ILE A 18 -4.42 4.18 20.28
C ILE A 18 -5.57 3.25 19.92
N GLN A 19 -6.39 3.64 18.95
CA GLN A 19 -7.47 2.82 18.43
C GLN A 19 -7.16 2.43 17.00
N LEU A 20 -7.34 1.14 16.75
CA LEU A 20 -7.18 0.53 15.45
C LEU A 20 -8.46 -0.20 15.09
N GLU A 21 -9.10 0.22 14.00
CA GLU A 21 -10.17 -0.53 13.39
C GLU A 21 -9.67 -1.15 12.09
N HIS A 22 -10.09 -2.37 11.82
CA HIS A 22 -9.73 -3.08 10.62
C HIS A 22 -10.91 -3.89 10.12
N ARG A 23 -11.14 -3.85 8.82
CA ARG A 23 -12.13 -4.67 8.13
C ARG A 23 -11.52 -5.18 6.83
N SER A 24 -11.58 -6.50 6.63
CA SER A 24 -11.09 -7.09 5.39
C SER A 24 -11.97 -8.20 4.87
N ARG A 25 -11.95 -8.32 3.54
CA ARG A 25 -12.43 -9.45 2.77
C ARG A 25 -11.44 -9.63 1.62
N ILE A 26 -10.46 -10.51 1.83
CA ILE A 26 -9.39 -10.77 0.88
C ILE A 26 -9.59 -12.19 0.34
N PRO A 27 -10.28 -12.37 -0.80
CA PRO A 27 -10.42 -13.68 -1.43
C PRO A 27 -9.10 -14.12 -2.10
N LEU A 28 -9.00 -15.41 -2.42
CA LEU A 28 -7.85 -15.97 -3.12
C LEU A 28 -7.70 -15.43 -4.56
N ILE A 29 -8.83 -15.16 -5.23
CA ILE A 29 -8.97 -14.64 -6.60
C ILE A 29 -10.19 -13.70 -6.61
N GLY A 30 -10.16 -12.67 -7.45
CA GLY A 30 -11.25 -11.72 -7.62
C GLY A 30 -11.10 -10.47 -6.75
N PRO A 31 -12.18 -9.70 -6.57
CA PRO A 31 -12.16 -8.43 -5.87
C PRO A 31 -12.08 -8.65 -4.35
N GLY A 32 -11.15 -7.95 -3.71
CA GLY A 32 -11.07 -7.86 -2.27
C GLY A 32 -10.94 -6.43 -1.79
N ILE A 33 -11.20 -6.25 -0.50
CA ILE A 33 -11.12 -4.97 0.17
C ILE A 33 -10.49 -5.16 1.55
N CYS A 34 -9.61 -4.23 1.92
CA CYS A 34 -9.01 -4.13 3.24
C CYS A 34 -9.03 -2.66 3.65
N THR A 35 -9.70 -2.35 4.75
CA THR A 35 -9.72 -1.01 5.32
C THR A 35 -9.11 -1.06 6.71
N ALA A 36 -8.34 -0.04 7.05
CA ALA A 36 -7.83 0.18 8.39
C ALA A 36 -8.00 1.64 8.78
N SER A 37 -8.35 1.87 10.04
CA SER A 37 -8.53 3.21 10.62
C SER A 37 -7.68 3.29 11.88
N LEU A 38 -6.80 4.29 11.94
CA LEU A 38 -5.91 4.55 13.06
C LEU A 38 -6.26 5.90 13.70
N GLN A 39 -6.60 5.87 14.98
CA GLN A 39 -6.85 7.05 15.78
C GLN A 39 -5.87 7.12 16.95
N VAL A 40 -5.16 8.24 17.07
CA VAL A 40 -4.26 8.55 18.18
C VAL A 40 -4.48 10.01 18.62
N PRO A 41 -5.50 10.29 19.45
CA PRO A 41 -6.00 11.65 19.72
C PRO A 41 -4.98 12.61 20.32
N GLN A 42 -4.17 12.15 21.28
CA GLN A 42 -3.10 12.91 21.93
C GLN A 42 -2.03 13.40 20.95
N PHE A 43 -1.97 12.80 19.76
CA PHE A 43 -1.12 13.24 18.67
C PHE A 43 -1.90 13.88 17.54
N ASN A 44 -3.22 14.07 17.64
CA ASN A 44 -4.04 14.58 16.55
C ASN A 44 -3.84 13.78 15.25
N ILE A 45 -3.74 12.45 15.39
CA ILE A 45 -3.62 11.53 14.25
C ILE A 45 -4.98 10.86 14.10
N ASN A 46 -5.60 11.09 12.95
CA ASN A 46 -6.74 10.33 12.48
C ASN A 46 -6.48 9.99 11.01
N CYS A 47 -6.30 8.71 10.73
CA CYS A 47 -5.97 8.23 9.40
C CYS A 47 -6.84 7.04 9.04
N ASP A 48 -7.48 7.13 7.89
CA ASP A 48 -8.19 6.04 7.25
C ASP A 48 -7.43 5.61 6.01
N ILE A 49 -7.22 4.31 5.86
CA ILE A 49 -6.71 3.71 4.64
C ILE A 49 -7.67 2.64 4.16
N SER A 50 -8.02 2.72 2.88
CA SER A 50 -8.80 1.74 2.17
C SER A 50 -7.99 1.24 0.99
N LEU A 51 -7.67 -0.04 0.99
CA LEU A 51 -7.18 -0.75 -0.18
C LEU A 51 -8.30 -1.58 -0.78
N LYS A 52 -8.57 -1.36 -2.07
CA LYS A 52 -9.29 -2.32 -2.92
C LYS A 52 -8.29 -3.01 -3.81
N HIS A 53 -8.47 -4.30 -4.05
CA HIS A 53 -7.63 -5.04 -4.97
C HIS A 53 -8.47 -5.96 -5.85
N GLU A 54 -7.98 -6.28 -7.04
CA GLU A 54 -8.53 -7.33 -7.87
C GLU A 54 -7.38 -8.18 -8.41
N PHE A 55 -7.41 -9.47 -8.06
CA PHE A 55 -6.42 -10.42 -8.56
C PHE A 55 -7.07 -11.37 -9.57
N LYS A 56 -6.61 -11.33 -10.82
CA LYS A 56 -6.96 -12.29 -11.87
C LYS A 56 -5.72 -13.09 -12.23
N PHE A 57 -5.86 -14.41 -12.28
CA PHE A 57 -4.75 -15.34 -12.56
C PHE A 57 -5.09 -16.31 -13.71
N ASP A 58 -5.92 -15.87 -14.65
CA ASP A 58 -6.30 -16.64 -15.83
C ASP A 58 -5.22 -16.52 -16.95
N LYS A 59 -5.65 -16.57 -18.21
CA LYS A 59 -4.76 -16.42 -19.37
C LYS A 59 -4.04 -15.07 -19.42
N SER A 60 -4.62 -14.01 -18.83
CA SER A 60 -4.05 -12.66 -18.79
C SER A 60 -4.07 -12.16 -17.35
N PRO A 61 -3.08 -12.55 -16.52
CA PRO A 61 -3.05 -12.15 -15.14
C PRO A 61 -3.13 -10.64 -14.97
N LYS A 62 -3.87 -10.20 -13.95
CA LYS A 62 -4.04 -8.80 -13.62
C LYS A 62 -3.91 -8.60 -12.12
N ILE A 63 -3.09 -7.63 -11.74
CA ILE A 63 -3.01 -7.12 -10.37
C ILE A 63 -3.50 -5.67 -10.44
N PHE A 64 -4.69 -5.43 -9.92
CA PHE A 64 -5.22 -4.10 -9.71
C PHE A 64 -5.23 -3.79 -8.22
N MET A 65 -4.77 -2.60 -7.86
CA MET A 65 -4.81 -2.08 -6.50
C MET A 65 -5.22 -0.61 -6.53
N GLU A 66 -6.20 -0.25 -5.72
CA GLU A 66 -6.62 1.13 -5.46
C GLU A 66 -6.44 1.40 -3.97
N VAL A 67 -5.55 2.32 -3.65
CA VAL A 67 -5.22 2.76 -2.31
C VAL A 67 -5.84 4.12 -2.12
N ASP A 68 -6.56 4.29 -1.04
CA ASP A 68 -7.16 5.55 -0.62
C ASP A 68 -6.68 5.79 0.81
N LEU A 69 -5.88 6.83 1.02
CA LEU A 69 -5.34 7.24 2.31
C LEU A 69 -5.84 8.65 2.62
N CYS A 70 -6.60 8.78 3.69
CA CYS A 70 -7.08 10.06 4.19
C CYS A 70 -6.49 10.29 5.59
N CYS A 71 -5.66 11.33 5.75
CA CYS A 71 -5.00 11.63 7.02
C CYS A 71 -5.17 13.09 7.40
N ILE A 72 -5.96 13.35 8.44
CA ILE A 72 -6.36 14.71 8.88
C ILE A 72 -7.12 15.43 7.74
N GLU A 73 -8.01 16.35 8.07
CA GLU A 73 -9.11 16.86 7.22
C GLU A 73 -8.76 17.34 5.80
N ASP A 74 -7.47 17.53 5.44
CA ASP A 74 -7.05 18.08 4.15
C ASP A 74 -6.03 17.24 3.34
N ASN A 75 -5.54 16.10 3.85
CA ASN A 75 -4.58 15.28 3.09
C ASN A 75 -5.22 13.96 2.65
N HIS A 76 -5.86 14.03 1.49
CA HIS A 76 -6.33 12.85 0.76
C HIS A 76 -5.31 12.46 -0.30
N LEU A 77 -4.98 11.17 -0.32
CA LEU A 77 -4.10 10.54 -1.28
C LEU A 77 -4.83 9.35 -1.87
N LYS A 78 -5.08 9.38 -3.18
CA LYS A 78 -5.59 8.23 -3.91
C LYS A 78 -4.53 7.72 -4.87
N GLY A 79 -4.14 6.46 -4.74
CA GLY A 79 -3.17 5.79 -5.58
C GLY A 79 -3.81 4.62 -6.33
N ILE A 80 -3.66 4.55 -7.64
CA ILE A 80 -4.11 3.39 -8.44
C ILE A 80 -2.89 2.73 -9.06
N VAL A 81 -2.73 1.44 -8.83
CA VAL A 81 -1.75 0.58 -9.49
C VAL A 81 -2.50 -0.45 -10.34
N ASP A 82 -2.33 -0.36 -11.66
CA ASP A 82 -2.85 -1.36 -12.60
C ASP A 82 -1.70 -2.05 -13.31
N ILE A 83 -1.56 -3.36 -13.08
CA ILE A 83 -0.57 -4.20 -13.72
C ILE A 83 -1.26 -5.31 -14.51
N GLU A 84 -1.10 -5.26 -15.84
CA GLU A 84 -1.67 -6.23 -16.78
C GLU A 84 -0.58 -7.05 -17.46
N TYR A 85 -0.76 -8.37 -17.50
CA TYR A 85 0.17 -9.32 -18.13
C TYR A 85 -0.44 -9.85 -19.43
N LYS A 86 0.16 -9.48 -20.57
CA LYS A 86 -0.37 -9.84 -21.91
C LYS A 86 0.21 -11.12 -22.48
N SER A 87 1.49 -11.41 -22.20
CA SER A 87 2.14 -12.64 -22.64
C SER A 87 3.31 -12.99 -21.72
N LYS A 88 3.57 -14.29 -21.53
CA LYS A 88 4.75 -14.77 -20.82
C LYS A 88 6.00 -14.77 -21.70
N ASN A 89 5.89 -15.14 -22.97
CA ASN A 89 7.00 -15.18 -23.93
C ASN A 89 6.61 -14.47 -25.24
N PRO A 90 7.19 -13.29 -25.56
CA PRO A 90 8.02 -12.46 -24.67
C PRO A 90 7.20 -11.87 -23.52
N LEU A 91 7.82 -11.55 -22.38
CA LEU A 91 7.14 -10.85 -21.29
C LEU A 91 6.62 -9.50 -21.79
N LYS A 92 5.30 -9.31 -21.70
CA LYS A 92 4.65 -8.02 -21.94
C LYS A 92 3.81 -7.67 -20.71
N ALA A 93 4.24 -6.63 -20.01
CA ALA A 93 3.51 -6.08 -18.87
C ALA A 93 3.24 -4.60 -19.09
N PHE A 94 2.10 -4.13 -18.60
CA PHE A 94 1.76 -2.71 -18.51
C PHE A 94 1.64 -2.34 -17.05
N SER A 95 2.21 -1.21 -16.66
CA SER A 95 2.12 -0.67 -15.30
C SER A 95 1.62 0.76 -15.37
N LYS A 96 0.55 1.04 -14.63
CA LYS A 96 0.01 2.38 -14.47
C LYS A 96 -0.01 2.78 -13.00
N LEU A 97 0.44 3.99 -12.71
CA LEU A 97 0.37 4.63 -11.40
C LEU A 97 -0.38 5.97 -11.55
N GLU A 98 -1.56 6.08 -10.96
CA GLU A 98 -2.27 7.36 -10.83
C GLU A 98 -2.26 7.80 -9.38
N ILE A 99 -1.96 9.07 -9.13
CA ILE A 99 -1.92 9.68 -7.80
C ILE A 99 -2.72 10.97 -7.82
N GLU A 100 -3.74 11.05 -6.97
CA GLU A 100 -4.49 12.28 -6.68
C GLU A 100 -4.08 12.80 -5.30
N PHE A 101 -3.57 14.04 -5.24
CA PHE A 101 -3.09 14.65 -4.01
C PHE A 101 -3.16 16.19 -4.09
N LEU A 102 -3.82 16.83 -3.11
CA LEU A 102 -4.03 18.29 -3.04
C LEU A 102 -4.53 18.88 -4.37
N ASP A 103 -5.62 18.31 -4.90
CA ASP A 103 -6.27 18.67 -6.16
C ASP A 103 -5.38 18.55 -7.41
N LYS A 104 -4.25 17.83 -7.30
CA LYS A 104 -3.37 17.53 -8.43
C LYS A 104 -3.44 16.06 -8.77
N HIS A 105 -3.50 15.79 -10.06
CA HIS A 105 -3.47 14.45 -10.62
C HIS A 105 -2.12 14.20 -11.30
N TYR A 106 -1.41 13.16 -10.84
CA TYR A 106 -0.15 12.69 -11.39
C TYR A 106 -0.37 11.30 -11.98
N MET A 107 0.11 11.09 -13.21
CA MET A 107 -0.06 9.82 -13.91
C MET A 107 1.28 9.37 -14.50
N TYR A 108 1.61 8.11 -14.27
CA TYR A 108 2.70 7.40 -14.91
C TYR A 108 2.16 6.16 -15.61
N GLU A 109 2.58 5.96 -16.86
CA GLU A 109 2.28 4.76 -17.64
C GLU A 109 3.60 4.22 -18.21
N GLY A 110 3.83 2.92 -17.98
CA GLY A 110 5.03 2.22 -18.41
C GLY A 110 4.68 0.89 -19.05
N GLN A 111 5.40 0.52 -20.12
CA GLN A 111 5.29 -0.79 -20.74
C GLN A 111 6.63 -1.51 -20.63
N ILE A 112 6.60 -2.72 -20.06
CA ILE A 112 7.73 -3.64 -20.09
C ILE A 112 7.56 -4.53 -21.32
N LYS A 113 8.58 -4.54 -22.17
CA LYS A 113 8.74 -5.53 -23.24
C LYS A 113 10.09 -6.20 -23.06
N GLU A 114 10.09 -7.47 -22.76
CA GLU A 114 11.33 -8.24 -22.70
C GLU A 114 11.94 -8.38 -24.11
N LYS A 115 13.25 -8.14 -24.20
CA LYS A 115 14.05 -8.45 -25.39
C LYS A 115 14.66 -9.84 -25.23
N ALA A 116 13.93 -10.88 -25.64
CA ALA A 116 14.30 -12.25 -26.04
C ALA A 116 15.52 -13.02 -25.43
N LEU A 117 16.32 -12.49 -24.52
CA LEU A 117 17.70 -12.97 -24.32
C LEU A 117 18.16 -13.17 -22.87
N LEU A 118 17.36 -12.93 -21.83
CA LEU A 118 17.76 -13.33 -20.48
C LEU A 118 16.55 -13.73 -19.63
N ASN A 119 16.56 -14.95 -19.11
CA ASN A 119 15.73 -15.47 -18.01
C ASN A 119 15.99 -14.69 -16.69
N GLN A 120 15.88 -13.36 -16.71
CA GLN A 120 16.13 -12.49 -15.56
C GLN A 120 14.84 -11.80 -15.14
N ALA A 121 14.66 -11.70 -13.81
CA ALA A 121 13.58 -10.94 -13.21
C ALA A 121 13.51 -9.55 -13.84
N SER A 122 12.37 -9.20 -14.44
CA SER A 122 12.14 -7.83 -14.88
C SER A 122 11.70 -7.01 -13.67
N ILE A 123 12.27 -5.83 -13.49
CA ILE A 123 11.94 -4.93 -12.37
C ILE A 123 11.53 -3.59 -12.94
N THR A 124 10.36 -3.11 -12.51
CA THR A 124 9.94 -1.72 -12.73
C THR A 124 10.09 -0.96 -11.44
N TYR A 125 10.76 0.18 -11.51
CA TYR A 125 10.90 1.11 -10.40
C TYR A 125 10.39 2.48 -10.82
N VAL A 126 9.44 3.03 -10.07
CA VAL A 126 8.91 4.38 -10.24
C VAL A 126 9.08 5.11 -8.93
N SER A 127 9.65 6.31 -8.99
CA SER A 127 9.77 7.20 -7.83
C SER A 127 9.21 8.57 -8.19
N LEU A 128 8.18 8.99 -7.46
CA LEU A 128 7.60 10.32 -7.55
C LEU A 128 7.94 11.07 -6.26
N LYS A 129 8.58 12.23 -6.36
CA LYS A 129 8.87 13.11 -5.22
C LYS A 129 8.24 14.47 -5.46
N ILE A 130 7.28 14.83 -4.64
CA ILE A 130 6.65 16.15 -4.63
C ILE A 130 6.72 16.73 -3.21
N PRO A 131 6.54 18.05 -3.00
CA PRO A 131 6.90 18.74 -1.75
C PRO A 131 6.35 18.12 -0.46
N LYS A 132 5.18 17.47 -0.52
CA LYS A 132 4.52 16.83 0.64
C LYS A 132 4.33 15.31 0.51
N LEU A 133 4.81 14.69 -0.57
CA LEU A 133 4.57 13.27 -0.83
C LEU A 133 5.76 12.65 -1.58
N ASP A 134 6.32 11.59 -1.02
CA ASP A 134 7.21 10.69 -1.78
C ASP A 134 6.44 9.39 -2.03
N VAL A 135 6.43 8.90 -3.27
CA VAL A 135 5.84 7.62 -3.66
C VAL A 135 6.89 6.78 -4.36
N ASN A 136 7.09 5.55 -3.91
CA ASN A 136 7.93 4.58 -4.58
C ASN A 136 7.11 3.33 -4.92
N LEU A 137 7.13 2.95 -6.19
CA LEU A 137 6.53 1.71 -6.67
C LEU A 137 7.65 0.82 -7.20
N LYS A 138 7.71 -0.40 -6.68
CA LYS A 138 8.58 -1.46 -7.17
C LYS A 138 7.74 -2.66 -7.56
N ALA A 139 7.73 -2.99 -8.85
CA ALA A 139 7.09 -4.19 -9.35
C ALA A 139 8.16 -5.18 -9.84
N ILE A 140 8.10 -6.41 -9.34
CA ILE A 140 9.03 -7.49 -9.68
C ILE A 140 8.26 -8.56 -10.45
N TYR A 141 8.84 -8.98 -11.56
CA TYR A 141 8.27 -9.94 -12.50
C TYR A 141 9.22 -11.13 -12.65
N GLU A 142 8.86 -12.25 -12.01
CA GLU A 142 9.55 -13.54 -12.14
C GLU A 142 8.55 -14.62 -12.63
N ASP A 143 9.06 -15.76 -13.08
CA ASP A 143 8.25 -16.87 -13.61
C ASP A 143 7.23 -17.40 -12.60
N PHE A 144 7.63 -17.47 -11.32
CA PHE A 144 6.86 -18.09 -10.23
C PHE A 144 6.47 -17.11 -9.13
N LYS A 145 7.05 -15.91 -9.13
CA LYS A 145 6.79 -14.87 -8.13
C LYS A 145 6.51 -13.54 -8.81
N ARG A 146 5.50 -12.84 -8.33
CA ARG A 146 5.24 -11.45 -8.71
C ARG A 146 5.00 -10.68 -7.44
N SER A 147 5.68 -9.56 -7.28
CA SER A 147 5.45 -8.69 -6.14
C SER A 147 5.29 -7.25 -6.57
N VAL A 148 4.42 -6.56 -5.86
CA VAL A 148 4.26 -5.12 -5.95
C VAL A 148 4.49 -4.57 -4.56
N ASP A 149 5.44 -3.66 -4.45
CA ASP A 149 5.78 -2.92 -3.24
C ASP A 149 5.52 -1.45 -3.52
N LEU A 150 4.63 -0.85 -2.72
CA LEU A 150 4.18 0.52 -2.86
C LEU A 150 4.36 1.23 -1.52
N ASP A 151 5.26 2.20 -1.51
CA ASP A 151 5.60 3.02 -0.35
C ASP A 151 5.09 4.44 -0.59
N PHE A 152 4.17 4.87 0.26
CA PHE A 152 3.73 6.25 0.35
C PHE A 152 4.29 6.89 1.61
N LYS A 153 5.00 8.00 1.44
CA LYS A 153 5.49 8.82 2.54
C LYS A 153 4.90 10.22 2.44
N LEU A 154 3.86 10.47 3.24
CA LEU A 154 3.26 11.78 3.39
C LEU A 154 4.06 12.61 4.40
N LYS A 155 4.51 13.79 3.99
CA LYS A 155 5.21 14.76 4.85
C LYS A 155 4.19 15.76 5.37
N THR A 156 3.95 15.75 6.67
CA THR A 156 3.06 16.72 7.32
C THR A 156 3.85 17.90 7.88
N ASP A 157 3.21 19.06 7.96
CA ASP A 157 3.84 20.31 8.43
C ASP A 157 4.27 20.23 9.91
N ARG A 158 3.79 19.23 10.66
CA ARG A 158 4.07 19.05 12.10
C ARG A 158 5.25 18.12 12.41
N LEU A 159 6.29 18.08 11.56
CA LEU A 159 7.49 17.22 11.73
C LEU A 159 7.14 15.74 11.85
N ARG A 160 6.03 15.33 11.24
CA ARG A 160 5.55 13.96 11.29
C ARG A 160 5.38 13.41 9.90
N HIS A 161 5.85 12.18 9.70
CA HIS A 161 5.63 11.48 8.45
C HIS A 161 4.61 10.38 8.67
N ILE A 162 3.79 10.14 7.66
CA ILE A 162 2.90 8.99 7.62
C ILE A 162 3.41 8.14 6.48
N ILE A 163 3.95 6.98 6.85
CA ILE A 163 4.45 6.01 5.90
C ILE A 163 3.39 4.91 5.79
N ALA A 164 2.88 4.68 4.58
CA ALA A 164 2.01 3.57 4.24
C ALA A 164 2.76 2.62 3.30
N LEU A 165 3.11 1.44 3.79
CA LEU A 165 3.77 0.40 3.00
C LEU A 165 2.74 -0.65 2.61
N ILE A 166 2.65 -0.94 1.31
CA ILE A 166 1.71 -1.90 0.76
C ILE A 166 2.50 -2.91 -0.07
N LEU A 167 2.61 -4.13 0.45
CA LEU A 167 3.22 -5.24 -0.26
C LEU A 167 2.12 -6.21 -0.69
N ALA A 168 2.08 -6.53 -1.97
CA ALA A 168 1.27 -7.61 -2.52
C ALA A 168 2.20 -8.60 -3.23
N GLU A 169 2.31 -9.82 -2.71
CA GLU A 169 3.07 -10.90 -3.35
C GLU A 169 2.12 -12.00 -3.85
N THR A 170 2.40 -12.53 -5.04
CA THR A 170 1.69 -13.65 -5.64
C THR A 170 2.70 -14.69 -6.14
N GLY A 171 2.38 -15.97 -5.94
CA GLY A 171 3.25 -17.12 -6.19
C GLY A 171 2.78 -18.32 -5.36
N GLU A 172 3.72 -19.11 -4.81
CA GLU A 172 3.39 -20.18 -3.85
C GLU A 172 2.77 -19.64 -2.55
N LYS A 173 3.22 -18.45 -2.14
CA LYS A 173 2.67 -17.71 -1.01
C LYS A 173 2.01 -16.45 -1.53
N LYS A 174 0.82 -16.16 -1.02
CA LYS A 174 0.14 -14.90 -1.23
C LYS A 174 0.18 -14.11 0.06
N HIS A 175 0.89 -13.00 0.02
CA HIS A 175 1.17 -12.16 1.18
C HIS A 175 0.68 -10.76 0.91
N PHE A 176 0.02 -10.19 1.92
CA PHE A 176 -0.43 -8.82 1.89
C PHE A 176 0.02 -8.12 3.18
N HIS A 177 0.80 -7.06 3.06
CA HIS A 177 1.31 -6.27 4.19
C HIS A 177 0.83 -4.84 4.05
N LEU A 178 0.22 -4.33 5.12
CA LEU A 178 -0.10 -2.91 5.25
C LEU A 178 0.51 -2.40 6.55
N GLU A 179 1.38 -1.41 6.45
CA GLU A 179 2.01 -0.81 7.62
C GLU A 179 1.83 0.69 7.61
N ILE A 180 1.36 1.23 8.74
CA ILE A 180 1.23 2.67 8.96
C ILE A 180 2.21 3.06 10.07
N VAL A 181 3.20 3.88 9.71
CA VAL A 181 4.18 4.41 10.67
C VAL A 181 3.99 5.91 10.81
N PRO A 182 3.35 6.38 11.91
CA PRO A 182 3.48 7.77 12.33
C PRO A 182 4.89 7.99 12.88
N ASP A 183 5.75 8.62 12.07
CA ASP A 183 7.11 8.98 12.46
C ASP A 183 7.12 10.37 13.09
N ALA A 184 7.82 10.55 14.20
CA ALA A 184 8.09 11.86 14.80
C ALA A 184 9.55 12.20 14.52
N ALA A 185 9.80 13.17 13.62
CA ALA A 185 11.14 13.47 13.09
C ALA A 185 12.20 13.82 14.16
N TYR A 186 11.79 14.15 15.39
CA TYR A 186 12.68 14.54 16.49
C TYR A 186 12.89 13.50 17.59
N GLN A 187 12.23 12.32 17.55
CA GLN A 187 12.41 11.26 18.55
C GLN A 187 12.33 9.85 17.93
N PRO A 188 13.40 9.37 17.25
CA PRO A 188 13.40 8.07 16.58
C PRO A 188 13.18 6.88 17.51
N GLN A 189 13.32 7.07 18.83
CA GLN A 189 13.08 6.05 19.86
C GLN A 189 11.60 5.87 20.22
N ARG A 190 10.71 6.77 19.77
CA ARG A 190 9.26 6.71 20.02
C ARG A 190 8.47 6.50 18.74
N LYS A 191 8.84 5.45 18.00
CA LYS A 191 8.04 4.99 16.86
C LYS A 191 6.88 4.14 17.37
N SER A 192 5.68 4.51 17.01
CA SER A 192 4.51 3.63 17.14
C SER A 192 4.34 2.95 15.79
N PHE A 193 4.31 1.62 15.77
CA PHE A 193 4.12 0.84 14.56
C PHE A 193 2.73 0.23 14.59
N VAL A 194 2.02 0.34 13.47
CA VAL A 194 0.79 -0.40 13.25
C VAL A 194 1.01 -1.25 12.01
N ILE A 195 1.19 -2.55 12.23
CA ILE A 195 1.48 -3.52 11.18
C ILE A 195 0.29 -4.45 11.03
N PHE A 196 -0.18 -4.60 9.81
CA PHE A 196 -1.11 -5.62 9.41
C PHE A 196 -0.42 -6.59 8.45
N ASP A 197 -0.11 -7.79 8.95
CA ASP A 197 0.39 -8.90 8.14
C ASP A 197 -0.76 -9.88 7.86
N PHE A 198 -1.10 -10.04 6.58
CA PHE A 198 -2.07 -11.01 6.11
C PHE A 198 -1.40 -12.10 5.30
N ARG A 199 -1.53 -13.34 5.77
CA ARG A 199 -1.12 -14.53 5.04
C ARG A 199 -2.36 -15.22 4.50
N ILE A 200 -2.53 -15.21 3.18
CA ILE A 200 -3.62 -15.95 2.53
C ILE A 200 -3.18 -17.40 2.43
N LYS A 201 -3.70 -18.27 3.30
CA LYS A 201 -3.50 -19.72 3.21
C LYS A 201 -4.44 -20.30 2.16
N LYS A 202 -3.91 -21.19 1.31
CA LYS A 202 -4.71 -22.02 0.41
C LYS A 202 -5.52 -22.99 1.26
N THR A 203 -6.85 -22.84 1.29
CA THR A 203 -7.79 -23.84 1.80
C THR A 203 -7.99 -24.93 0.77
#